data_AF-A0A8X6RBE7-F1
#
_entry.id   AF-A0A8X6RBE7-F1
#
_cell.length_a   1.000
_cell.length_b   1.000
_cell.length_c   1.000
_cell.angle_alpha   90.00
_cell.angle_beta   90.00
_cell.angle_gamma   90.00
#
_symmetry.space_group_name_H-M   'P 1'
#
loop_
_entity.id
_entity.type
_entity.pdbx_description
1 polymer ?
#
loop_
_entity_poly.entity_id
_entity_poly.type
_entity_poly.pdbx_seq_one_letter_code
_entity_poly.pdbx_strand_id
1 'polypeptide(L)'
;MKFTTCISGVISRRKQRSAFDQVSEFNRGRIVAYRDCGLSFRKTGTRVGQNQTTVMRICDRWMQEGTMDRRSRSHPPQCTTSREDRQIERMAVADRKVTSRNVAQHIESVTHHSVSARTIRHRLQQSSLAGRRPFLRLPLT
;
A
#
# COMPACT_ATOMS: atom_id res chain seq x y z
N MET A 1 56.21 -7.84 -10.31
CA MET A 1 54.99 -7.83 -9.48
C MET A 1 54.03 -6.77 -10.01
N LYS A 2 52.96 -7.17 -10.71
CA LYS A 2 51.88 -6.27 -11.14
C LYS A 2 50.57 -6.95 -10.77
N PHE A 3 49.93 -6.45 -9.72
CA PHE A 3 48.59 -6.90 -9.29
C PHE A 3 47.57 -6.35 -10.29
N THR A 4 47.03 -7.20 -11.15
CA THR A 4 45.83 -6.91 -11.93
C THR A 4 44.62 -7.10 -11.03
N THR A 5 44.00 -5.99 -10.64
CA THR A 5 42.81 -5.96 -9.80
C THR A 5 41.61 -6.56 -10.55
N CYS A 6 41.09 -7.67 -10.06
CA CYS A 6 39.84 -8.27 -10.51
C CYS A 6 38.69 -7.32 -10.17
N ILE A 7 38.06 -6.70 -11.17
CA ILE A 7 36.79 -6.00 -11.00
C ILE A 7 35.72 -7.08 -10.87
N SER A 8 35.44 -7.49 -9.64
CA SER A 8 34.28 -8.33 -9.31
C SER A 8 33.01 -7.49 -9.45
N GLY A 9 32.45 -7.47 -10.66
CA GLY A 9 31.13 -6.95 -10.93
C GLY A 9 30.08 -7.72 -10.11
N VAL A 10 29.61 -7.12 -9.01
CA VAL A 10 28.48 -7.63 -8.25
C VAL A 10 27.23 -7.45 -9.10
N ILE A 11 26.89 -8.48 -9.89
CA ILE A 11 25.60 -8.57 -10.59
C ILE A 11 24.53 -8.68 -9.50
N SER A 12 23.82 -7.57 -9.25
CA SER A 12 22.67 -7.54 -8.37
C SER A 12 21.61 -8.51 -8.91
N ARG A 13 21.52 -9.71 -8.33
CA ARG A 13 20.42 -10.65 -8.59
C ARG A 13 19.15 -10.13 -7.92
N ARG A 14 18.55 -9.07 -8.45
CA ARG A 14 17.13 -8.79 -8.19
C ARG A 14 16.34 -9.94 -8.78
N LYS A 15 15.98 -10.91 -7.94
CA LYS A 15 15.01 -11.96 -8.27
C LYS A 15 13.74 -11.25 -8.74
N GLN A 16 13.52 -11.22 -10.05
CA GLN A 16 12.27 -10.75 -10.63
C GLN A 16 11.17 -11.61 -10.02
N ARG A 17 10.35 -11.01 -9.14
CA ARG A 17 9.16 -11.69 -8.66
C ARG A 17 8.24 -11.81 -9.87
N SER A 18 7.83 -13.03 -10.21
CA SER A 18 6.77 -13.20 -11.22
C SER A 18 5.58 -12.36 -10.79
N ALA A 19 4.96 -11.67 -11.75
CA ALA A 19 3.73 -10.95 -11.48
C ALA A 19 2.72 -11.94 -10.91
N PHE A 20 2.21 -11.67 -9.70
CA PHE A 20 1.15 -12.46 -9.11
C PHE A 20 -0.17 -11.95 -9.68
N ASP A 21 -0.70 -12.66 -10.66
CA ASP A 21 -2.00 -12.33 -11.23
C ASP A 21 -3.12 -12.84 -10.33
N GLN A 22 -4.05 -11.94 -10.00
CA GLN A 22 -5.22 -12.30 -9.21
C GLN A 22 -6.19 -13.12 -10.07
N VAL A 23 -6.82 -14.14 -9.47
CA VAL A 23 -7.90 -14.87 -10.14
C VAL A 23 -9.07 -13.92 -10.37
N SER A 24 -9.43 -13.74 -11.64
CA SER A 24 -10.59 -12.95 -12.05
C SER A 24 -11.88 -13.49 -11.46
N GLU A 25 -12.86 -12.62 -11.23
CA GLU A 25 -14.16 -12.98 -10.65
C GLU A 25 -14.87 -14.04 -11.50
N PHE A 26 -14.80 -13.92 -12.83
CA PHE A 26 -15.31 -14.92 -13.75
C PHE A 26 -14.71 -16.31 -13.51
N ASN A 27 -13.38 -16.39 -13.34
CA ASN A 27 -12.71 -17.66 -13.08
C ASN A 27 -13.05 -18.22 -11.69
N ARG A 28 -13.35 -17.39 -10.70
CA ARG A 28 -13.87 -17.84 -9.39
C ARG A 28 -15.26 -18.46 -9.53
N GLY A 29 -16.14 -17.84 -10.31
CA GLY A 29 -17.46 -18.39 -10.66
C GLY A 29 -17.35 -19.76 -11.33
N ARG A 30 -16.46 -19.89 -12.31
CA ARG A 30 -16.17 -21.18 -12.97
C ARG A 30 -15.65 -22.24 -11.99
N ILE A 31 -14.78 -21.85 -11.06
CA ILE A 31 -14.26 -22.76 -10.04
C ILE A 31 -15.38 -23.33 -9.17
N VAL A 32 -16.28 -22.47 -8.67
CA VAL A 32 -17.43 -22.89 -7.86
C VAL A 32 -18.36 -23.78 -8.69
N ALA A 33 -18.75 -23.36 -9.90
CA ALA A 33 -19.61 -24.15 -10.77
C ALA A 33 -19.04 -25.55 -11.08
N TYR A 34 -17.73 -25.66 -11.37
CA TYR A 34 -17.12 -26.97 -11.57
C TYR A 34 -17.09 -27.83 -10.30
N ARG A 35 -17.00 -27.21 -9.13
CA ARG A 35 -17.09 -27.93 -7.86
C ARG A 35 -18.49 -28.44 -7.59
N ASP A 36 -19.51 -27.66 -7.87
CA ASP A 36 -20.92 -28.08 -7.75
C ASP A 36 -21.23 -29.23 -8.71
N CYS A 37 -20.59 -29.26 -9.90
CA CYS A 37 -20.64 -30.40 -10.81
C CYS A 37 -19.77 -31.61 -10.39
N GLY A 38 -19.15 -31.60 -9.21
CA GLY A 38 -18.39 -32.74 -8.66
C GLY A 38 -16.97 -32.92 -9.20
N LEU A 39 -16.38 -31.93 -9.91
CA LEU A 39 -15.01 -32.07 -10.41
C LEU A 39 -13.97 -31.99 -9.29
N SER A 40 -12.91 -32.82 -9.40
CA SER A 40 -11.76 -32.73 -8.49
C SER A 40 -11.02 -31.40 -8.60
N PHE A 41 -10.41 -30.93 -7.51
CA PHE A 41 -9.67 -29.66 -7.48
C PHE A 41 -8.58 -29.56 -8.56
N ARG A 42 -7.87 -30.67 -8.82
CA ARG A 42 -6.84 -30.74 -9.86
C ARG A 42 -7.44 -30.50 -11.25
N LYS A 43 -8.56 -31.18 -11.58
CA LYS A 43 -9.22 -31.07 -12.88
C LYS A 43 -9.82 -29.68 -13.08
N THR A 44 -10.40 -29.10 -12.03
CA THR A 44 -10.87 -27.71 -12.02
C THR A 44 -9.73 -26.73 -12.29
N GLY A 45 -8.59 -26.90 -11.61
CA GLY A 45 -7.39 -26.09 -11.82
C GLY A 45 -6.90 -26.13 -13.27
N THR A 46 -6.81 -27.33 -13.86
CA THR A 46 -6.43 -27.48 -15.28
C THR A 46 -7.40 -26.76 -16.23
N ARG A 47 -8.72 -26.82 -15.98
CA ARG A 47 -9.74 -26.15 -16.84
C ARG A 47 -9.75 -24.63 -16.75
N VAL A 48 -9.33 -24.08 -15.62
CA VAL A 48 -9.33 -22.63 -15.33
C VAL A 48 -7.92 -22.04 -15.48
N GLY A 49 -6.88 -22.86 -15.65
CA GLY A 49 -5.49 -22.41 -15.72
C GLY A 49 -4.95 -21.94 -14.37
N GLN A 50 -5.43 -22.53 -13.26
CA GLN A 50 -5.06 -22.16 -11.90
C GLN A 50 -4.43 -23.32 -11.15
N ASN A 51 -3.55 -23.01 -10.19
CA ASN A 51 -2.98 -24.02 -9.31
C ASN A 51 -4.09 -24.66 -8.46
N GLN A 52 -4.01 -25.98 -8.24
CA GLN A 52 -4.92 -26.73 -7.36
C GLN A 52 -5.06 -26.07 -5.97
N THR A 53 -3.98 -25.53 -5.40
CA THR A 53 -4.01 -24.86 -4.09
C THR A 53 -4.86 -23.58 -4.11
N THR A 54 -4.82 -22.83 -5.22
CA THR A 54 -5.66 -21.65 -5.43
C THR A 54 -7.14 -22.04 -5.54
N VAL A 55 -7.44 -23.10 -6.29
CA VAL A 55 -8.80 -23.63 -6.42
C VAL A 55 -9.34 -24.05 -5.05
N MET A 56 -8.58 -24.85 -4.31
CA MET A 56 -8.96 -25.31 -2.97
C MET A 56 -9.31 -24.14 -2.04
N ARG A 57 -8.43 -23.12 -1.96
CA ARG A 57 -8.66 -21.92 -1.14
C ARG A 57 -9.92 -21.13 -1.52
N ILE A 58 -10.24 -21.06 -2.80
CA ILE A 58 -11.47 -20.40 -3.27
C ILE A 58 -12.70 -21.20 -2.86
N CYS A 59 -12.65 -22.52 -2.98
CA CYS A 59 -13.75 -23.41 -2.61
C CYS A 59 -13.98 -23.42 -1.10
N ASP A 60 -12.91 -23.49 -0.31
CA ASP A 60 -12.99 -23.42 1.16
C ASP A 60 -13.63 -22.11 1.61
N ARG A 61 -13.25 -20.99 0.98
CA ARG A 61 -13.88 -19.70 1.25
C ARG A 61 -15.36 -19.70 0.87
N TRP A 62 -15.70 -20.21 -0.31
CA TRP A 62 -17.09 -20.30 -0.75
C TRP A 62 -17.94 -21.08 0.25
N MET A 63 -17.43 -22.21 0.75
CA MET A 63 -18.13 -23.01 1.77
C MET A 63 -18.26 -22.31 3.12
N GLN A 64 -17.27 -21.48 3.51
CA GLN A 64 -17.27 -20.79 4.81
C GLN A 64 -18.07 -19.49 4.82
N GLU A 65 -17.98 -18.70 3.75
CA GLU A 65 -18.49 -17.31 3.71
C GLU A 65 -19.64 -17.13 2.70
N GLY A 66 -19.85 -18.06 1.77
CA GLY A 66 -20.85 -17.93 0.71
C GLY A 66 -20.56 -16.79 -0.29
N THR A 67 -19.34 -16.26 -0.32
CA THR A 67 -18.94 -15.19 -1.24
C THR A 67 -17.75 -15.58 -2.10
N MET A 68 -17.79 -15.15 -3.36
CA MET A 68 -16.69 -15.24 -4.30
C MET A 68 -15.81 -13.98 -4.29
N ASP A 69 -16.22 -12.95 -3.55
CA ASP A 69 -15.55 -11.67 -3.53
C ASP A 69 -14.21 -11.75 -2.83
N ARG A 70 -13.31 -10.87 -3.24
CA ARG A 70 -12.04 -10.71 -2.53
C ARG A 70 -12.29 -9.89 -1.27
N ARG A 71 -11.90 -10.42 -0.11
CA ARG A 71 -11.81 -9.62 1.13
C ARG A 71 -11.05 -8.32 0.85
N SER A 72 -11.66 -7.20 1.22
CA SER A 72 -10.99 -5.90 1.20
C SER A 72 -9.72 -5.99 2.04
N ARG A 73 -8.63 -5.42 1.54
CA ARG A 73 -7.41 -5.32 2.34
C ARG A 73 -7.60 -4.14 3.28
N SER A 74 -7.49 -4.38 4.58
CA SER A 74 -7.34 -3.30 5.54
C SER A 74 -6.00 -2.61 5.31
N HIS A 75 -5.99 -1.29 5.41
CA HIS A 75 -4.74 -0.55 5.42
C HIS A 75 -3.99 -0.82 6.72
N PRO A 76 -2.65 -0.75 6.71
CA PRO A 76 -1.87 -0.75 7.94
C PRO A 76 -2.37 0.33 8.90
N PRO A 77 -2.27 0.10 10.23
CA PRO A 77 -2.63 1.12 11.20
C PRO A 77 -1.85 2.40 10.93
N GLN A 78 -2.54 3.52 11.04
CA GLN A 78 -1.91 4.83 10.83
C GLN A 78 -1.06 5.19 12.04
N CYS A 79 0.07 5.85 11.80
CA CYS A 79 0.99 6.32 12.84
C CYS A 79 0.38 7.42 13.72
N THR A 80 -0.58 8.19 13.18
CA THR A 80 -1.26 9.23 13.94
C THR A 80 -2.74 8.92 14.14
N THR A 81 -3.29 9.38 15.26
CA THR A 81 -4.72 9.28 15.57
C THR A 81 -5.50 10.45 14.98
N SER A 82 -6.83 10.29 14.83
CA SER A 82 -7.69 11.38 14.34
C SER A 82 -7.65 12.63 15.23
N ARG A 83 -7.31 12.49 16.52
CA ARG A 83 -7.14 13.62 17.44
C ARG A 83 -5.87 14.40 17.14
N GLU A 84 -4.77 13.70 16.91
CA GLU A 84 -3.49 14.30 16.50
C GLU A 84 -3.61 14.98 15.14
N ASP A 85 -4.30 14.36 14.18
CA ASP A 85 -4.51 14.94 12.85
C ASP A 85 -5.23 16.31 12.94
N ARG A 86 -6.26 16.41 13.79
CA ARG A 86 -6.93 17.71 14.08
C ARG A 86 -6.02 18.72 14.77
N GLN A 87 -5.06 18.27 15.58
CA GLN A 87 -4.09 19.15 16.22
C GLN A 87 -3.08 19.67 15.19
N ILE A 88 -2.59 18.78 14.32
CA ILE A 88 -1.68 19.10 13.21
C ILE A 88 -2.31 20.15 12.29
N GLU A 89 -3.58 19.96 11.91
CA GLU A 89 -4.32 20.91 11.09
C GLU A 89 -4.47 22.28 11.78
N ARG A 90 -4.88 22.29 13.06
CA ARG A 90 -5.02 23.53 13.83
C ARG A 90 -3.72 24.31 13.93
N MET A 91 -2.60 23.63 14.18
CA MET A 91 -1.29 24.27 14.22
C MET A 91 -0.91 24.90 12.88
N ALA A 92 -1.13 24.19 11.77
CA ALA A 92 -0.80 24.67 10.43
C ALA A 92 -1.69 25.83 9.96
N VAL A 93 -2.95 25.86 10.42
CA VAL A 93 -3.87 26.97 10.12
C VAL A 93 -3.53 28.20 10.96
N ALA A 94 -3.20 28.02 12.24
CA ALA A 94 -2.84 29.10 13.16
C ALA A 94 -1.54 29.80 12.75
N ASP A 95 -0.50 29.03 12.42
CA ASP A 95 0.77 29.57 11.90
C ASP A 95 1.14 28.92 10.56
N ARG A 96 0.96 29.68 9.48
CA ARG A 96 1.28 29.23 8.12
C ARG A 96 2.78 29.07 7.85
N LYS A 97 3.66 29.55 8.73
CA LYS A 97 5.12 29.40 8.60
C LYS A 97 5.66 28.19 9.37
N VAL A 98 4.82 27.51 10.16
CA VAL A 98 5.25 26.35 10.94
C VAL A 98 5.76 25.24 10.02
N THR A 99 6.94 24.71 10.32
CA THR A 99 7.52 23.62 9.52
C THR A 99 7.00 22.27 10.01
N SER A 100 6.98 21.26 9.12
CA SER A 100 6.55 19.91 9.49
C SER A 100 7.42 19.28 10.61
N ARG A 101 8.67 19.72 10.78
CA ARG A 101 9.54 19.29 11.88
C ARG A 101 9.10 19.88 13.22
N ASN A 102 8.77 21.17 13.24
CA ASN A 102 8.31 21.83 14.46
C ASN A 102 6.96 21.25 14.91
N VAL A 103 6.07 20.96 13.96
CA VAL A 103 4.80 20.27 14.25
C VAL A 103 5.06 18.86 14.80
N ALA A 104 5.98 18.10 14.20
CA ALA A 104 6.34 16.77 14.69
C ALA A 104 6.86 16.80 16.14
N GLN A 105 7.78 17.72 16.45
CA GLN A 105 8.33 17.91 17.80
C GLN A 105 7.24 18.29 18.80
N HIS A 106 6.29 19.15 18.41
CA HIS A 106 5.16 19.50 19.26
C HIS A 106 4.28 18.28 19.55
N ILE A 107 3.90 17.52 18.52
CA ILE A 107 3.09 16.30 18.70
C ILE A 107 3.82 15.28 19.57
N GLU A 108 5.12 15.11 19.37
CA GLU A 108 5.94 14.21 20.19
C GLU A 108 5.99 14.65 21.66
N SER A 109 6.09 15.96 21.92
CA SER A 109 6.07 16.50 23.29
C SER A 109 4.74 16.29 24.02
N VAL A 110 3.62 16.30 23.30
CA VAL A 110 2.26 16.16 23.87
C VAL A 110 1.84 14.69 24.02
N THR A 111 2.25 13.84 23.07
CA THR A 111 1.74 12.46 22.94
C THR A 111 2.78 11.40 23.32
N HIS A 112 4.03 11.81 23.55
CA HIS A 112 5.18 10.92 23.80
C HIS A 112 5.39 9.86 22.72
N HIS A 113 4.86 10.10 21.51
CA HIS A 113 5.00 9.24 20.35
C HIS A 113 5.79 9.98 19.25
N SER A 114 6.81 9.35 18.71
CA SER A 114 7.64 9.95 17.67
C SER A 114 6.97 9.86 16.30
N VAL A 115 6.66 11.03 15.73
CA VAL A 115 6.06 11.13 14.39
C VAL A 115 7.07 11.75 13.43
N SER A 116 7.29 11.13 12.28
CA SER A 116 8.21 11.69 11.29
C SER A 116 7.65 12.96 10.64
N ALA A 117 8.53 13.93 10.33
CA ALA A 117 8.13 15.13 9.58
C ALA A 117 7.51 14.79 8.20
N ARG A 118 7.87 13.64 7.62
CA ARG A 118 7.26 13.12 6.39
C ARG A 118 5.80 12.73 6.62
N THR A 119 5.49 12.05 7.73
CA THR A 119 4.13 11.69 8.14
C THR A 119 3.28 12.95 8.30
N ILE A 120 3.78 13.95 9.02
CA ILE A 120 3.10 15.25 9.20
C ILE A 120 2.81 15.91 7.85
N ARG A 121 3.80 15.96 6.94
CA ARG A 121 3.59 16.52 5.60
C ARG A 121 2.50 15.77 4.82
N HIS A 122 2.46 14.44 4.89
CA HIS A 122 1.40 13.66 4.27
C HIS A 122 0.02 13.99 4.85
N ARG A 123 -0.10 14.17 6.17
CA ARG A 123 -1.36 14.57 6.81
C ARG A 123 -1.85 15.94 6.35
N LEU A 124 -0.95 16.93 6.33
CA LEU A 124 -1.28 18.26 5.84
C LEU A 124 -1.72 18.23 4.37
N GLN A 125 -1.07 17.42 3.54
CA GLN A 125 -1.46 17.26 2.14
C GLN A 125 -2.82 16.56 1.98
N GLN A 126 -3.12 15.57 2.82
CA GLN A 126 -4.43 14.90 2.85
C GLN A 126 -5.56 15.89 3.19
N SER A 127 -5.29 16.88 4.04
CA SER A 127 -6.22 17.96 4.39
C SER A 127 -6.10 19.21 3.50
N SER A 128 -5.45 19.11 2.34
CA SER A 128 -5.25 20.20 1.36
C SER A 128 -4.45 21.41 1.86
N LEU A 129 -3.72 21.27 2.97
CA LEU A 129 -2.80 22.27 3.50
C LEU A 129 -1.41 22.07 2.91
N ALA A 130 -0.98 23.03 2.10
CA ALA A 130 0.35 23.05 1.50
C ALA A 130 1.05 24.39 1.74
N GLY A 131 2.39 24.36 1.72
CA GLY A 131 3.20 25.57 1.74
C GLY A 131 2.85 26.49 0.57
N ARG A 132 2.79 27.81 0.82
CA ARG A 132 2.49 28.80 -0.21
C ARG A 132 3.61 28.83 -1.25
N ARG A 133 3.26 28.67 -2.54
CA ARG A 133 4.15 29.02 -3.66
C ARG A 133 3.83 30.45 -4.07
N PRO A 134 4.80 31.39 -4.04
CA PRO A 134 4.56 32.72 -4.59
C PRO A 134 4.26 32.59 -6.08
N PHE A 135 3.24 33.31 -6.55
CA PHE A 135 3.00 33.44 -7.98
C PHE A 135 4.14 34.28 -8.57
N LEU A 136 4.94 33.68 -9.45
CA LEU A 136 5.91 34.40 -10.26
C LEU A 136 5.12 35.28 -11.24
N ARG A 137 5.02 36.59 -10.98
CA ARG A 137 4.51 37.52 -12.00
C ARG A 137 5.64 37.74 -13.01
N LEU A 138 5.45 37.21 -14.22
CA LEU A 138 6.29 37.57 -15.36
C LEU A 138 6.00 39.03 -15.72
N PRO A 139 7.02 39.89 -15.88
CA PRO A 139 6.79 41.25 -16.34
C PRO A 139 6.17 41.20 -17.75
N LEU A 140 5.02 41.83 -17.92
CA LEU A 140 4.47 42.09 -19.25
C LEU A 140 5.35 43.16 -19.87
N THR A 141 6.09 42.78 -20.91
CA THR A 141 6.94 43.67 -21.72
C THR A 141 6.28 43.87 -23.07
#